data_AF-A0A938SUR6-F1
#
_entry.id   AF-A0A938SUR6-F1
#
_cell.length_a   1.000
_cell.length_b   1.000
_cell.length_c   1.000
_cell.angle_alpha   90.00
_cell.angle_beta   90.00
_cell.angle_gamma   90.00
#
_symmetry.space_group_name_H-M   'P 1'
#
loop_
_entity.id
_entity.type
_entity.pdbx_description
1 polymer ?
#
loop_
_entity_poly.entity_id
_entity_poly.type
_entity_poly.pdbx_seq_one_letter_code
_entity_poly.pdbx_strand_id
1 'polypeptide(L)' 'MLVMVVERFKAGRSGDVARRFRERGRLIPEGSGLDCVANWMALDGAECCRRMGSPTREALEPWRSQ' A
#
# COMPACT_ATOMS: atom_id res chain seq x y z
N MET A 1 -14.11 0.05 9.14
CA MET A 1 -14.34 0.30 7.70
C MET A 1 -13.37 -0.53 6.87
N LEU A 2 -13.76 -0.91 5.64
CA LEU A 2 -12.88 -1.60 4.70
C LEU A 2 -12.62 -0.66 3.52
N VAL A 3 -11.35 -0.39 3.23
CA VAL A 3 -10.95 0.50 2.12
C VAL A 3 -10.02 -0.22 1.16
N MET A 4 -10.05 0.20 -0.10
CA MET A 4 -9.09 -0.25 -1.11
C MET A 4 -8.06 0.84 -1.35
N VAL A 5 -6.78 0.46 -1.29
CA VAL A 5 -5.64 1.33 -1.57
C VAL A 5 -4.98 0.80 -2.84
N VAL A 6 -4.83 1.68 -3.83
CA VAL A 6 -4.18 1.37 -5.11
C VAL A 6 -2.95 2.27 -5.23
N GLU A 7 -1.78 1.67 -5.17
CA GLU A 7 -0.51 2.36 -5.40
C GLU A 7 -0.09 2.15 -6.85
N ARG A 8 0.09 3.26 -7.58
CA ARG A 8 0.60 3.25 -8.96
C ARG A 8 2.08 3.57 -8.97
N PHE A 9 2.87 2.73 -9.61
CA PHE A 9 4.30 2.95 -9.71
C PHE A 9 4.62 3.84 -10.90
N LYS A 10 5.68 4.64 -10.76
CA LYS A 10 6.23 5.38 -11.91
C LYS A 10 6.75 4.39 -12.96
N ALA A 11 6.53 4.70 -14.23
CA ALA A 11 6.96 3.87 -15.34
C ALA A 11 8.45 3.49 -15.22
N GLY A 12 8.76 2.20 -15.40
CA GLY A 12 10.12 1.67 -15.30
C GLY A 12 10.68 1.56 -13.86
N ARG A 13 9.90 1.87 -12.81
CA ARG A 13 10.36 1.80 -11.40
C ARG A 13 9.82 0.63 -10.60
N SER A 14 9.10 -0.32 -11.22
CA SER A 14 8.58 -1.52 -10.54
C SER A 14 9.67 -2.36 -9.86
N GLY A 15 10.87 -2.44 -10.47
CA GLY A 15 12.02 -3.13 -9.88
C GLY A 15 12.52 -2.49 -8.58
N ASP A 16 12.53 -1.16 -8.49
CA ASP A 16 12.89 -0.45 -7.26
C ASP A 16 11.85 -0.68 -6.16
N VAL A 17 10.58 -0.72 -6.53
CA VAL A 17 9.50 -1.00 -5.57
C VAL A 17 9.61 -2.43 -5.04
N ALA A 18 9.87 -3.41 -5.92
CA ALA A 18 10.09 -4.79 -5.52
C ALA A 18 11.31 -4.91 -4.59
N ARG A 19 12.42 -4.20 -4.89
CA ARG A 19 13.60 -4.15 -4.02
C ARG A 19 13.27 -3.56 -2.66
N ARG A 20 12.64 -2.38 -2.60
CA ARG A 20 12.20 -1.74 -1.36
C ARG A 20 11.25 -2.64 -0.57
N PHE A 21 10.36 -3.36 -1.23
CA PHE A 21 9.44 -4.28 -0.58
C PHE A 21 10.18 -5.46 0.08
N ARG A 22 11.21 -6.02 -0.57
CA ARG A 22 12.04 -7.06 0.05
C ARG A 22 12.82 -6.55 1.25
N GLU A 23 13.31 -5.31 1.19
CA GLU A 23 14.12 -4.71 2.26
C GLU A 23 13.29 -4.25 3.47
N ARG A 24 12.10 -3.68 3.24
CA ARG A 24 11.31 -2.97 4.26
C ARG A 24 9.90 -3.52 4.46
N GLY A 25 9.50 -4.52 3.69
CA GLY A 25 8.14 -5.03 3.69
C GLY A 25 7.12 -4.02 3.17
N ARG A 26 5.91 -4.07 3.74
CA ARG A 26 4.81 -3.15 3.42
C ARG A 26 5.02 -1.82 4.14
N LEU A 27 4.80 -0.70 3.44
CA LEU A 27 4.77 0.61 4.06
C LEU A 27 3.37 0.90 4.61
N ILE A 28 3.01 0.22 5.69
CA ILE A 28 1.80 0.54 6.45
C ILE A 28 2.23 1.49 7.58
N PRO A 29 1.57 2.65 7.75
CA PRO A 29 1.93 3.59 8.80
C PRO A 29 1.82 2.94 10.18
N GLU A 30 2.92 2.91 10.92
CA GLU A 30 2.93 2.35 12.27
C GLU A 30 2.00 3.15 13.19
N GLY A 31 1.34 2.47 14.13
CA GLY A 31 0.41 3.10 15.07
C GLY A 31 -0.92 3.59 14.48
N SER A 32 -1.17 3.43 13.17
CA SER A 32 -2.43 3.85 12.52
C SER A 32 -3.63 2.94 12.81
N GLY A 33 -3.41 1.75 13.35
CA GLY A 33 -4.45 0.73 13.53
C GLY A 33 -4.98 0.15 12.21
N LEU A 34 -4.32 0.43 11.08
CA LEU A 34 -4.65 -0.15 9.78
C LEU A 34 -4.20 -1.61 9.73
N ASP A 35 -5.07 -2.48 9.22
CA ASP A 35 -4.78 -3.90 9.02
C ASP A 35 -4.87 -4.29 7.55
N CYS A 36 -3.92 -5.08 7.07
CA CYS A 36 -3.87 -5.48 5.66
C CYS A 36 -4.54 -6.85 5.48
N VAL A 37 -5.81 -6.81 5.07
CA VAL A 37 -6.63 -8.01 4.83
C VAL A 37 -6.18 -8.77 3.59
N ALA A 38 -5.87 -8.06 2.51
CA ALA A 38 -5.41 -8.66 1.25
C ALA A 38 -4.47 -7.71 0.49
N ASN A 39 -3.52 -8.28 -0.26
CA ASN A 39 -2.52 -7.55 -1.03
C ASN A 39 -2.16 -8.32 -2.30
N TRP A 40 -2.18 -7.67 -3.46
CA TRP A 40 -1.83 -8.27 -4.73
C TRP A 40 -1.24 -7.23 -5.69
N MET A 41 -0.47 -7.71 -6.67
CA MET A 41 0.04 -6.90 -7.77
C MET A 41 -0.91 -6.99 -8.96
N ALA A 42 -1.02 -5.91 -9.73
CA ALA A 42 -1.57 -5.98 -11.07
C ALA A 42 -0.68 -6.88 -11.97
N LEU A 43 -1.27 -7.48 -13.00
CA LEU A 43 -0.57 -8.44 -13.86
C LEU A 43 0.60 -7.81 -14.63
N ASP A 44 0.50 -6.52 -14.96
CA ASP A 44 1.56 -5.74 -15.59
C ASP A 44 2.65 -5.28 -14.60
N GLY A 45 2.46 -5.53 -13.31
CA GLY A 45 3.35 -5.10 -12.24
C GLY A 45 3.43 -3.59 -12.04
N ALA A 46 2.54 -2.80 -12.66
CA ALA A 46 2.53 -1.34 -12.60
C ALA A 46 1.84 -0.82 -11.33
N GLU A 47 0.99 -1.63 -10.71
CA GLU A 47 0.19 -1.24 -9.55
C GLU A 47 0.19 -2.32 -8.47
N CYS A 48 0.06 -1.88 -7.22
CA CYS A 48 -0.17 -2.74 -6.07
C CYS A 48 -1.50 -2.37 -5.43
N CYS A 49 -2.36 -3.37 -5.30
CA CYS A 49 -3.72 -3.24 -4.79
C CYS A 49 -3.79 -3.90 -3.42
N ARG A 50 -4.32 -3.16 -2.45
CA ARG A 50 -4.51 -3.62 -1.08
C ARG A 50 -5.92 -3.38 -0.61
N ARG A 51 -6.43 -4.35 0.15
CA ARG A 51 -7.66 -4.21 0.93
C ARG A 51 -7.29 -4.05 2.39
N MET A 52 -7.61 -2.89 2.95
CA MET A 52 -7.18 -2.48 4.29
C MET A 52 -8.40 -2.35 5.20
N GLY A 53 -8.34 -3.03 6.35
CA GLY A 53 -9.18 -2.74 7.50
C GLY A 53 -8.72 -1.42 8.12
N SER A 54 -9.67 -0.55 8.41
CA SER A 54 -9.40 0.78 8.93
C SER A 54 -10.41 1.14 10.03
N PRO A 55 -9.95 1.60 11.21
CA PRO A 55 -10.84 1.96 12.31
C PRO A 55 -11.65 3.23 11.98
N THR A 56 -11.02 4.22 11.35
CA THR A 56 -11.62 5.51 11.00
C THR A 56 -11.02 6.07 9.70
N ARG A 57 -11.62 7.11 9.12
CA ARG A 57 -11.11 7.71 7.88
C ARG A 57 -9.76 8.42 8.10
N GLU A 58 -9.58 9.01 9.27
CA GLU A 58 -8.40 9.77 9.69
C GLU A 58 -7.16 8.86 9.77
N ALA A 59 -7.34 7.57 10.08
CA ALA A 59 -6.25 6.58 10.06
C ALA A 59 -5.55 6.45 8.70
N LEU A 60 -6.18 6.92 7.60
CA LEU A 60 -5.62 6.88 6.24
C LEU A 60 -4.86 8.16 5.87
N GLU A 61 -4.94 9.22 6.67
CA GLU A 61 -4.27 10.51 6.40
C GLU A 61 -2.77 10.39 6.12
N PRO A 62 -1.98 9.56 6.83
CA PRO A 62 -0.55 9.44 6.56
C PRO A 62 -0.20 8.95 5.15
N TRP A 63 -1.13 8.24 4.48
CA TRP A 63 -0.95 7.83 3.08
C TRP A 63 -1.38 8.89 2.08
N ARG A 64 -2.20 9.87 2.48
CA ARG A 64 -2.64 10.97 1.59
C ARG A 64 -1.57 12.05 1.45
N SER A 65 -0.61 12.11 2.37
CA SER A 65 0.43 13.14 2.42
C SER A 65 1.79 12.69 1.87
N GLN A 66 1.88 11.56 1.15
CA GLN A 66 3.13 11.02 0.58
C GLN A 66 3.34 11.43 -0.89
#